data_AF-A0A922MGB0-F1
#
_entry.id   AF-A0A922MGB0-F1
#
_cell.length_a   1.000
_cell.length_b   1.000
_cell.length_c   1.000
_cell.angle_alpha   90.00
_cell.angle_beta   90.00
_cell.angle_gamma   90.00
#
_symmetry.space_group_name_H-M   'P 1'
#
loop_
_entity.id
_entity.type
_entity.pdbx_description
1 polymer ?
#
loop_
_entity_poly.entity_id
_entity_poly.type
_entity_poly.pdbx_seq_one_letter_code
_entity_poly.pdbx_strand_id
1 'polypeptide(L)'
;MEYTQVFCVVLLAIGCQGMSLTDSIDFGPTEVISNETAAVYNQGVDMGIIDPKKYSLESFAHDETHVFKDTYNEYISMNGSYPLDYQEWLIMNNYGILPDTNESMFQRKISKRSTADNKRAFVNTVKKGDILISGRGTGGLLGHAAIMTSDYWVLEMPGGDGFMSGIRDNNRQIPKDKWFDEHASDWTTVYRCPDNSVARQAAGWADRNYYNPNGGATKTIHVTYKITADFTSKNPSYCSKLVVQAYYYGQ
;
A
#
# COMPACT_ATOMS: atom_id res chain seq x y z
N MET A 1 -13.99 26.95 -6.90
CA MET A 1 -12.66 26.35 -6.66
C MET A 1 -12.77 25.56 -5.37
N GLU A 2 -13.23 24.31 -5.49
CA GLU A 2 -13.26 23.40 -4.35
C GLU A 2 -11.85 22.84 -4.15
N TYR A 3 -11.33 23.00 -2.95
CA TYR A 3 -10.05 22.43 -2.53
C TYR A 3 -10.23 20.92 -2.45
N THR A 4 -9.96 20.19 -3.53
CA THR A 4 -9.76 18.74 -3.48
C THR A 4 -8.48 18.51 -2.67
N GLN A 5 -8.62 18.28 -1.37
CA GLN A 5 -7.52 17.84 -0.52
C GLN A 5 -6.98 16.55 -1.13
N VAL A 6 -5.76 16.59 -1.66
CA VAL A 6 -5.14 15.42 -2.26
C VAL A 6 -4.71 14.50 -1.12
N PHE A 7 -5.41 13.38 -1.02
CA PHE A 7 -5.34 12.45 0.09
C PHE A 7 -4.00 11.69 0.10
N CYS A 8 -3.16 11.97 1.10
CA CYS A 8 -1.95 11.20 1.39
C CYS A 8 -2.33 9.86 2.04
N VAL A 9 -2.36 8.78 1.27
CA VAL A 9 -2.41 7.41 1.80
C VAL A 9 -1.00 7.03 2.27
N VAL A 10 -0.75 7.27 3.56
CA VAL A 10 0.52 6.95 4.23
C VAL A 10 0.42 5.52 4.75
N LEU A 11 1.02 4.58 4.02
CA LEU A 11 1.22 3.20 4.47
C LEU A 11 2.60 3.13 5.14
N LEU A 12 2.64 2.86 6.44
CA LEU A 12 3.84 2.93 7.28
C LEU A 12 3.91 1.73 8.24
N ALA A 13 5.08 1.11 8.42
CA ALA A 13 5.28 0.12 9.46
C ALA A 13 6.68 0.15 10.09
N ILE A 14 6.74 -0.38 11.30
CA ILE A 14 7.93 -0.78 12.06
C ILE A 14 7.75 -2.25 12.45
N GLY A 15 8.85 -3.03 12.41
CA GLY A 15 8.83 -4.47 12.67
C GLY A 15 9.07 -4.87 14.13
N CYS A 16 8.78 -6.13 14.44
CA CYS A 16 9.53 -6.89 15.45
C CYS A 16 9.47 -8.42 15.23
N GLN A 17 10.67 -9.01 15.22
CA GLN A 17 11.13 -10.37 15.53
C GLN A 17 10.45 -11.62 14.94
N GLY A 18 11.30 -12.50 14.38
CA GLY A 18 10.93 -13.74 13.73
C GLY A 18 10.28 -14.76 14.65
N MET A 19 9.29 -15.46 14.13
CA MET A 19 8.78 -16.70 14.68
C MET A 19 8.91 -17.82 13.66
N SER A 20 9.57 -18.88 14.11
CA SER A 20 9.72 -20.17 13.43
C SER A 20 8.36 -20.82 13.18
N LEU A 21 8.31 -21.59 12.09
CA LEU A 21 7.23 -22.47 11.68
C LEU A 21 6.91 -23.50 12.77
N THR A 22 5.65 -23.55 13.23
CA THR A 22 4.79 -24.75 13.31
C THR A 22 3.43 -24.40 13.94
N ASP A 23 2.38 -24.87 13.28
CA ASP A 23 1.08 -25.34 13.80
C ASP A 23 0.00 -24.38 14.35
N SER A 24 -1.22 -24.64 13.84
CA SER A 24 -2.58 -24.34 14.35
C SER A 24 -2.88 -22.92 14.83
N ILE A 25 -3.95 -22.34 14.28
CA ILE A 25 -4.57 -21.11 14.78
C ILE A 25 -5.19 -21.43 16.15
N ASP A 26 -4.37 -21.32 17.19
CA ASP A 26 -4.79 -21.18 18.59
C ASP A 26 -5.05 -19.69 18.79
N PHE A 27 -6.32 -19.31 18.94
CA PHE A 27 -6.65 -17.97 19.40
C PHE A 27 -6.16 -17.93 20.85
N GLY A 28 -5.00 -17.31 21.08
CA GLY A 28 -4.51 -16.95 22.40
C GLY A 28 -5.57 -16.17 23.21
N PRO A 29 -5.33 -15.94 24.51
CA PRO A 29 -6.35 -15.41 25.41
C PRO A 29 -7.03 -14.20 24.78
N THR A 30 -8.37 -14.25 24.66
CA THR A 30 -9.22 -13.21 24.08
C THR A 30 -8.67 -11.84 24.45
N GLU A 31 -8.16 -11.11 23.46
CA GLU A 31 -7.71 -9.73 23.67
C GLU A 31 -8.85 -8.97 24.34
N VAL A 32 -8.52 -8.24 25.41
CA VAL A 32 -9.52 -7.43 26.11
C VAL A 32 -9.86 -6.27 25.20
N ILE A 33 -10.97 -6.41 24.47
CA ILE A 33 -11.49 -5.37 23.57
C ILE A 33 -11.95 -4.18 24.42
N SER A 34 -11.29 -3.04 24.26
CA SER A 34 -11.62 -1.84 25.02
C SER A 34 -12.93 -1.21 24.51
N ASN A 35 -13.57 -0.39 25.35
CA ASN A 35 -14.76 0.35 24.95
C ASN A 35 -14.48 1.30 23.79
N GLU A 36 -13.27 1.87 23.74
CA GLU A 36 -12.82 2.75 22.67
C GLU A 36 -12.69 1.98 21.34
N THR A 37 -12.05 0.81 21.35
CA THR A 37 -11.96 -0.09 20.18
C THR A 37 -13.35 -0.47 19.65
N ALA A 38 -14.26 -0.86 20.55
CA ALA A 38 -15.62 -1.19 20.18
C ALA A 38 -16.37 0.02 19.60
N ALA A 39 -16.16 1.22 20.15
CA ALA A 39 -16.79 2.44 19.66
C ALA A 39 -16.32 2.80 18.24
N VAL A 40 -15.01 2.80 17.97
CA VAL A 40 -14.49 3.11 16.63
C VAL A 40 -14.90 2.06 15.59
N TYR A 41 -14.95 0.78 15.97
CA TYR A 41 -15.45 -0.29 15.12
C TYR A 41 -16.93 -0.10 14.76
N ASN A 42 -17.78 0.13 15.77
CA ASN A 42 -19.22 0.33 15.55
C ASN A 42 -19.48 1.54 14.65
N GLN A 43 -18.70 2.60 14.79
CA GLN A 43 -18.79 3.73 13.88
C GLN A 43 -18.44 3.36 12.44
N GLY A 44 -17.38 2.56 12.22
CA GLY A 44 -17.03 2.06 10.89
C GLY A 44 -18.14 1.19 10.26
N VAL A 45 -18.85 0.41 11.09
CA VAL A 45 -20.04 -0.35 10.68
C VAL A 45 -21.21 0.59 10.33
N ASP A 46 -21.49 1.58 11.17
CA ASP A 46 -22.58 2.54 10.97
C ASP A 46 -22.36 3.41 9.72
N MET A 47 -21.11 3.72 9.40
CA MET A 47 -20.71 4.41 8.16
C MET A 47 -20.79 3.50 6.91
N GLY A 48 -21.03 2.21 7.08
CA GLY A 48 -21.05 1.23 5.99
C GLY A 48 -19.68 0.90 5.40
N ILE A 49 -18.59 1.31 6.07
CA ILE A 49 -17.21 1.00 5.66
C ILE A 49 -16.87 -0.44 6.05
N ILE A 50 -17.24 -0.84 7.27
CA ILE A 50 -17.01 -2.19 7.78
C ILE A 50 -18.25 -3.07 7.51
N ASP A 51 -18.05 -4.17 6.77
CA ASP A 51 -19.01 -5.27 6.74
C ASP A 51 -18.69 -6.25 7.89
N PRO A 52 -19.48 -6.28 8.97
CA PRO A 52 -19.19 -7.09 10.15
C PRO A 52 -19.19 -8.59 9.87
N LYS A 53 -19.72 -9.04 8.72
CA LYS A 53 -19.66 -10.45 8.28
C LYS A 53 -18.32 -10.82 7.67
N LYS A 54 -17.55 -9.83 7.20
CA LYS A 54 -16.25 -10.02 6.54
C LYS A 54 -15.09 -9.60 7.43
N TYR A 55 -15.31 -8.62 8.30
CA TYR A 55 -14.31 -8.11 9.21
C TYR A 55 -14.93 -7.95 10.60
N SER A 56 -14.66 -8.91 11.48
CA SER A 56 -15.26 -8.95 12.82
C SER A 56 -14.60 -7.96 13.77
N LEU A 57 -15.28 -7.65 14.88
CA LEU A 57 -14.76 -6.79 15.93
C LEU A 57 -13.43 -7.33 16.50
N GLU A 58 -13.31 -8.65 16.67
CA GLU A 58 -12.09 -9.29 17.17
C GLU A 58 -10.94 -9.13 16.17
N SER A 59 -11.23 -9.29 14.88
CA SER A 59 -10.22 -9.10 13.82
C SER A 59 -9.78 -7.64 13.76
N PHE A 60 -10.72 -6.71 13.88
CA PHE A 60 -10.43 -5.29 13.96
C PHE A 60 -9.61 -4.94 15.20
N ALA A 61 -9.98 -5.44 16.39
CA ALA A 61 -9.26 -5.17 17.63
C ALA A 61 -7.80 -5.63 17.57
N HIS A 62 -7.56 -6.81 16.97
CA HIS A 62 -6.24 -7.32 16.70
C HIS A 62 -5.45 -6.39 15.76
N ASP A 63 -6.01 -6.04 14.61
CA ASP A 63 -5.34 -5.15 13.65
C ASP A 63 -5.14 -3.74 14.24
N GLU A 64 -6.09 -3.24 15.04
CA GLU A 64 -5.99 -1.95 15.72
C GLU A 64 -4.82 -1.91 16.69
N THR A 65 -4.67 -2.99 17.46
CA THR A 65 -3.64 -3.13 18.50
C THR A 65 -2.25 -3.33 17.92
N HIS A 66 -2.13 -4.17 16.89
CA HIS A 66 -0.82 -4.59 16.35
C HIS A 66 -0.39 -3.85 15.09
N VAL A 67 -1.26 -3.02 14.52
CA VAL A 67 -1.00 -2.35 13.24
C VAL A 67 -1.42 -0.88 13.28
N PHE A 68 -2.71 -0.58 13.45
CA PHE A 68 -3.20 0.78 13.22
C PHE A 68 -2.65 1.80 14.22
N LYS A 69 -2.57 1.45 15.50
CA LYS A 69 -2.05 2.36 16.52
C LYS A 69 -0.57 2.69 16.28
N ASP A 70 0.23 1.70 15.88
CA ASP A 70 1.63 1.90 15.57
C ASP A 70 1.81 2.78 14.34
N THR A 71 1.10 2.48 13.24
CA THR A 71 1.12 3.32 12.03
C THR A 71 0.65 4.75 12.31
N TYR A 72 -0.39 4.92 13.13
CA TYR A 72 -0.87 6.24 13.50
C TYR A 72 0.17 7.02 14.31
N ASN A 73 0.83 6.38 15.30
CA ASN A 73 1.90 7.02 16.07
C ASN A 73 3.05 7.48 15.17
N GLU A 74 3.41 6.69 14.15
CA GLU A 74 4.39 7.10 13.14
C GLU A 74 3.90 8.30 12.32
N TYR A 75 2.64 8.28 11.86
CA TYR A 75 2.02 9.42 11.19
C TYR A 75 2.11 10.71 12.03
N ILE A 76 1.77 10.62 13.31
CA ILE A 76 1.85 11.74 14.27
C ILE A 76 3.28 12.26 14.39
N SER A 77 4.27 11.36 14.45
CA SER A 77 5.68 11.75 14.54
C SER A 77 6.19 12.57 13.35
N MET A 78 5.53 12.45 12.19
CA MET A 78 5.90 13.15 10.96
C MET A 78 5.12 14.44 10.73
N ASN A 79 3.84 14.47 11.10
CA ASN A 79 2.95 15.60 10.78
C ASN A 79 2.88 16.60 11.93
N GLY A 80 3.97 17.37 12.11
CA GLY A 80 4.19 18.21 13.29
C GLY A 80 3.35 19.50 13.41
N SER A 81 2.39 19.77 12.52
CA SER A 81 1.63 21.04 12.56
C SER A 81 0.13 20.87 12.80
N TYR A 82 -0.52 19.89 12.16
CA TYR A 82 -1.95 19.60 12.34
C TYR A 82 -2.22 18.13 12.00
N PRO A 83 -1.91 17.19 12.91
CA PRO A 83 -2.25 15.79 12.67
C PRO A 83 -3.76 15.58 12.73
N LEU A 84 -4.27 14.72 11.84
CA LEU A 84 -5.59 14.12 11.97
C LEU A 84 -5.69 13.42 13.33
N ASP A 85 -6.85 13.47 13.96
CA ASP A 85 -7.09 12.58 15.10
C ASP A 85 -7.15 11.11 14.63
N TYR A 86 -7.12 10.17 15.58
CA TYR A 86 -7.04 8.75 15.25
C TYR A 86 -8.25 8.24 14.46
N GLN A 87 -9.43 8.78 14.75
CA GLN A 87 -10.66 8.36 14.10
C GLN A 87 -10.75 8.92 12.68
N GLU A 88 -10.39 10.20 12.49
CA GLU A 88 -10.24 10.79 11.17
C GLU A 88 -9.19 10.05 10.34
N TRP A 89 -8.07 9.66 10.97
CA TRP A 89 -7.04 8.85 10.33
C TRP A 89 -7.56 7.47 9.91
N LEU A 90 -8.37 6.79 10.74
CA LEU A 90 -9.01 5.52 10.38
C LEU A 90 -9.96 5.68 9.18
N ILE A 91 -10.81 6.71 9.18
CA ILE A 91 -11.72 7.01 8.06
C ILE A 91 -10.92 7.24 6.78
N MET A 92 -9.86 8.04 6.86
CA MET A 92 -8.98 8.37 5.73
C MET A 92 -8.23 7.17 5.17
N ASN A 93 -7.93 6.18 6.01
CA ASN A 93 -7.33 4.91 5.62
C ASN A 93 -8.38 3.80 5.39
N ASN A 94 -9.66 4.17 5.29
CA ASN A 94 -10.80 3.28 5.07
C ASN A 94 -10.82 2.08 6.03
N TYR A 95 -10.39 2.27 7.29
CA TYR A 95 -10.29 1.21 8.30
C TYR A 95 -9.43 0.01 7.85
N GLY A 96 -8.49 0.22 6.92
CA GLY A 96 -7.70 -0.86 6.32
C GLY A 96 -8.51 -1.82 5.44
N ILE A 97 -9.70 -1.41 5.01
CA ILE A 97 -10.58 -2.21 4.15
C ILE A 97 -10.33 -1.87 2.69
N LEU A 98 -10.26 -2.91 1.86
CA LEU A 98 -10.24 -2.77 0.41
C LEU A 98 -11.65 -2.39 -0.08
N PRO A 99 -11.86 -1.22 -0.71
CA PRO A 99 -13.20 -0.73 -1.06
C PRO A 99 -13.99 -1.61 -2.04
N ASP A 100 -13.32 -2.46 -2.80
CA ASP A 100 -13.92 -3.34 -3.80
C ASP A 100 -14.36 -4.69 -3.24
N THR A 101 -13.66 -5.21 -2.23
CA THR A 101 -13.97 -6.52 -1.63
C THR A 101 -14.64 -6.43 -0.26
N ASN A 102 -14.55 -5.29 0.41
CA ASN A 102 -14.88 -5.09 1.83
C ASN A 102 -14.11 -6.05 2.75
N GLU A 103 -12.91 -6.48 2.33
CA GLU A 103 -12.03 -7.32 3.13
C GLU A 103 -10.93 -6.47 3.76
N SER A 104 -10.47 -6.88 4.95
CA SER A 104 -9.28 -6.31 5.58
C SER A 104 -8.05 -6.61 4.72
N MET A 105 -7.20 -5.58 4.53
CA MET A 105 -5.89 -5.72 3.89
C MET A 105 -4.90 -6.58 4.70
N PHE A 106 -5.20 -6.84 5.99
CA PHE A 106 -4.39 -7.66 6.89
C PHE A 106 -4.85 -9.12 6.96
N GLN A 107 -6.04 -9.42 6.43
CA GLN A 107 -6.54 -10.78 6.42
C GLN A 107 -5.67 -11.66 5.51
N ARG A 108 -5.17 -12.77 6.07
CA ARG A 108 -4.37 -13.73 5.30
C ARG A 108 -5.24 -14.40 4.22
N LYS A 109 -5.00 -14.05 2.96
CA LYS A 109 -5.67 -14.65 1.81
C LYS A 109 -5.00 -15.97 1.43
N ILE A 110 -5.48 -17.10 1.96
CA ILE A 110 -5.00 -18.43 1.58
C ILE A 110 -5.68 -18.84 0.26
N SER A 111 -4.96 -18.71 -0.86
CA SER A 111 -5.44 -19.24 -2.15
C SER A 111 -5.03 -20.71 -2.32
N LYS A 112 -5.94 -21.54 -2.87
CA LYS A 112 -5.67 -22.97 -3.16
C LYS A 112 -4.77 -23.20 -4.39
N ARG A 113 -4.30 -22.17 -5.08
CA ARG A 113 -3.53 -22.30 -6.32
C ARG A 113 -2.01 -22.38 -6.08
N SER A 114 -1.31 -23.10 -6.95
CA SER A 114 0.14 -23.14 -6.96
C SER A 114 0.72 -21.77 -7.34
N THR A 115 1.91 -21.43 -6.81
CA THR A 115 2.62 -20.18 -7.13
C THR A 115 2.84 -20.01 -8.64
N ALA A 116 3.09 -21.10 -9.38
CA ALA A 116 3.28 -21.07 -10.82
C ALA A 116 2.01 -20.67 -11.58
N ASP A 117 0.83 -21.15 -11.16
CA ASP A 117 -0.44 -20.77 -11.76
C ASP A 117 -0.78 -19.31 -11.47
N ASN A 118 -0.49 -18.84 -10.26
CA ASN A 118 -0.67 -17.44 -9.88
C ASN A 118 0.26 -16.52 -10.69
N LYS A 119 1.52 -16.90 -10.87
CA LYS A 119 2.46 -16.17 -11.73
C LYS A 119 1.96 -16.05 -13.16
N ARG A 120 1.53 -17.17 -13.75
CA ARG A 120 0.99 -17.20 -15.11
C ARG A 120 -0.23 -16.30 -15.25
N ALA A 121 -1.15 -16.35 -14.28
CA ALA A 121 -2.32 -15.49 -14.26
C ALA A 121 -1.94 -14.00 -14.16
N PHE A 122 -1.04 -13.65 -13.25
CA PHE A 122 -0.53 -12.28 -13.09
C PHE A 122 0.09 -11.75 -14.38
N VAL A 123 1.07 -12.47 -14.93
CA VAL A 123 1.80 -12.10 -16.15
C VAL A 123 0.85 -11.88 -17.34
N ASN A 124 -0.22 -12.68 -17.45
CA ASN A 124 -1.20 -12.57 -18.53
C ASN A 124 -2.28 -11.50 -18.27
N THR A 125 -2.44 -11.03 -17.04
CA THR A 125 -3.52 -10.10 -16.65
C THR A 125 -3.06 -8.65 -16.63
N VAL A 126 -1.86 -8.39 -16.08
CA VAL A 126 -1.38 -7.02 -15.86
C VAL A 126 -1.02 -6.31 -17.18
N LYS A 127 -1.34 -5.02 -17.26
CA LYS A 127 -1.09 -4.16 -18.40
C LYS A 127 -0.73 -2.74 -17.97
N LYS A 128 -0.26 -1.94 -18.92
CA LYS A 128 0.11 -0.53 -18.70
C LYS A 128 -1.00 0.24 -17.96
N GLY A 129 -0.61 0.93 -16.90
CA GLY A 129 -1.47 1.74 -16.06
C GLY A 129 -2.07 0.99 -14.87
N ASP A 130 -1.98 -0.35 -14.82
CA ASP A 130 -2.43 -1.07 -13.63
C ASP A 130 -1.61 -0.69 -12.41
N ILE A 131 -2.31 -0.56 -11.28
CA ILE A 131 -1.73 -0.34 -9.95
C ILE A 131 -1.58 -1.71 -9.31
N LEU A 132 -0.38 -2.01 -8.83
CA LEU A 132 -0.08 -3.24 -8.11
C LEU A 132 0.01 -2.89 -6.63
N ILE A 133 -0.78 -3.59 -5.81
CA ILE A 133 -0.69 -3.52 -4.36
C ILE A 133 -0.35 -4.91 -3.84
N SER A 134 0.74 -5.04 -3.09
CA SER A 134 1.09 -6.29 -2.39
C SER A 134 1.19 -6.10 -0.89
N GLY A 135 0.97 -7.17 -0.12
CA GLY A 135 1.03 -7.13 1.34
C GLY A 135 1.85 -8.26 1.97
N ARG A 136 2.54 -7.89 3.06
CA ARG A 136 3.78 -8.49 3.63
C ARG A 136 5.07 -8.07 2.94
N GLY A 137 5.23 -6.76 2.73
CA GLY A 137 6.45 -6.21 2.13
C GLY A 137 7.74 -6.72 2.79
N THR A 138 8.71 -7.10 1.96
CA THR A 138 10.12 -7.01 2.32
C THR A 138 10.40 -5.59 2.85
N GLY A 139 10.58 -5.42 4.16
CA GLY A 139 11.03 -4.15 4.75
C GLY A 139 9.99 -3.27 5.47
N GLY A 140 8.89 -3.82 5.98
CA GLY A 140 8.11 -3.15 7.03
C GLY A 140 7.27 -1.96 6.55
N LEU A 141 6.35 -2.16 5.60
CA LEU A 141 5.23 -1.25 5.36
C LEU A 141 3.94 -2.05 5.21
N LEU A 142 2.80 -1.44 5.56
CA LEU A 142 1.43 -2.04 5.50
C LEU A 142 1.09 -2.68 4.15
N GLY A 143 1.78 -2.25 3.11
CA GLY A 143 1.79 -2.85 1.79
C GLY A 143 2.79 -2.12 0.90
N HIS A 144 3.03 -2.68 -0.28
CA HIS A 144 3.85 -2.06 -1.31
C HIS A 144 2.97 -1.68 -2.50
N ALA A 145 3.26 -0.52 -3.09
CA ALA A 145 2.53 -0.01 -4.25
C ALA A 145 3.48 0.21 -5.43
N ALA A 146 3.05 -0.25 -6.59
CA ALA A 146 3.78 -0.08 -7.84
C ALA A 146 2.82 0.22 -8.99
N ILE A 147 3.37 0.69 -10.12
CA ILE A 147 2.59 0.96 -11.34
C ILE A 147 3.23 0.28 -12.55
N MET A 148 2.40 -0.33 -13.40
CA MET A 148 2.82 -0.83 -14.70
C MET A 148 3.07 0.35 -15.65
N THR A 149 4.33 0.70 -15.93
CA THR A 149 4.68 1.78 -16.90
C THR A 149 4.51 1.34 -18.36
N SER A 150 4.50 0.03 -18.59
CA SER A 150 4.19 -0.63 -19.85
C SER A 150 3.49 -1.97 -19.59
N ASP A 151 3.22 -2.77 -20.63
CA ASP A 151 2.66 -4.12 -20.46
C ASP A 151 3.67 -5.14 -19.91
N TYR A 152 4.92 -4.71 -19.68
CA TYR A 152 6.04 -5.56 -19.24
C TYR A 152 6.79 -5.02 -18.01
N TRP A 153 6.99 -3.71 -17.93
CA TRP A 153 7.78 -3.06 -16.88
C TRP A 153 6.91 -2.56 -15.73
N VAL A 154 7.35 -2.89 -14.51
CA VAL A 154 6.82 -2.38 -13.25
C VAL A 154 7.77 -1.30 -12.74
N LEU A 155 7.24 -0.12 -12.42
CA LEU A 155 7.97 0.94 -11.73
C LEU A 155 7.55 0.98 -10.27
N GLU A 156 8.53 0.97 -9.39
CA GLU A 156 8.32 0.92 -7.95
C GLU A 156 9.43 1.62 -7.17
N MET A 157 9.21 1.77 -5.87
CA MET A 157 10.24 2.15 -4.89
C MET A 157 10.14 1.16 -3.71
N PRO A 158 10.99 0.12 -3.64
CA PRO A 158 10.83 -0.99 -2.70
C PRO A 158 11.02 -0.62 -1.22
N GLY A 159 11.54 0.58 -0.92
CA GLY A 159 11.82 0.98 0.45
C GLY A 159 12.97 0.17 1.05
N GLY A 160 12.87 -0.10 2.36
CA GLY A 160 13.84 -0.87 3.14
C GLY A 160 14.19 -0.23 4.48
N ASP A 161 15.13 -0.86 5.19
CA ASP A 161 15.63 -0.36 6.47
C ASP A 161 16.24 1.04 6.31
N GLY A 162 15.96 1.91 7.28
CA GLY A 162 16.44 3.30 7.26
C GLY A 162 15.61 4.24 6.39
N PHE A 163 14.40 3.86 5.98
CA PHE A 163 13.48 4.73 5.24
C PHE A 163 13.21 6.09 5.92
N MET A 164 13.22 6.13 7.26
CA MET A 164 13.07 7.36 8.05
C MET A 164 14.20 8.37 7.79
N SER A 165 15.43 7.86 7.65
CA SER A 165 16.63 8.66 7.33
C SER A 165 16.76 8.91 5.83
N GLY A 166 16.18 8.03 5.02
CA GLY A 166 16.11 8.10 3.57
C GLY A 166 17.08 7.14 2.88
N ILE A 167 16.58 6.41 1.87
CA ILE A 167 17.37 5.45 1.08
C ILE A 167 17.59 6.03 -0.31
N ARG A 168 18.84 6.36 -0.63
CA ARG A 168 19.17 6.95 -1.93
C ARG A 168 18.92 5.96 -3.07
N ASP A 169 18.54 6.50 -4.21
CA ASP A 169 18.43 5.79 -5.48
C ASP A 169 17.51 4.54 -5.48
N ASN A 170 16.41 4.61 -4.74
CA ASN A 170 15.57 3.45 -4.44
C ASN A 170 14.58 3.11 -5.58
N ASN A 171 14.15 4.10 -6.37
CA ASN A 171 13.23 3.85 -7.49
C ASN A 171 13.84 2.90 -8.53
N ARG A 172 13.04 2.00 -9.11
CA ARG A 172 13.52 1.08 -10.15
C ARG A 172 12.40 0.65 -11.10
N GLN A 173 12.79 0.22 -12.30
CA GLN A 173 11.94 -0.60 -13.14
C GLN A 173 12.44 -2.04 -13.18
N ILE A 174 11.54 -2.99 -13.01
CA ILE A 174 11.81 -4.42 -13.15
C ILE A 174 10.75 -5.10 -14.02
N PRO A 175 11.08 -6.22 -14.69
CA PRO A 175 10.10 -7.03 -15.40
C PRO A 175 8.98 -7.52 -14.49
N LYS A 176 7.75 -7.62 -15.00
CA LYS A 176 6.57 -8.04 -14.23
C LYS A 176 6.70 -9.45 -13.64
N ASP A 177 7.34 -10.38 -14.33
CA ASP A 177 7.57 -11.74 -13.84
C ASP A 177 8.58 -11.75 -12.68
N LYS A 178 9.62 -10.91 -12.76
CA LYS A 178 10.58 -10.69 -11.68
C LYS A 178 9.92 -10.00 -10.47
N TRP A 179 9.09 -8.99 -10.71
CA TRP A 179 8.32 -8.33 -9.65
C TRP A 179 7.45 -9.35 -8.92
N PHE A 180 6.74 -10.22 -9.66
CA PHE A 180 5.95 -11.29 -9.06
C PHE A 180 6.81 -12.21 -8.20
N ASP A 181 7.99 -12.63 -8.67
CA ASP A 181 8.87 -13.50 -7.91
C ASP A 181 9.36 -12.86 -6.60
N GLU A 182 9.69 -11.57 -6.63
CA GLU A 182 10.12 -10.82 -5.44
C GLU A 182 8.98 -10.64 -4.41
N HIS A 183 7.71 -10.72 -4.86
CA HIS A 183 6.52 -10.60 -4.02
C HIS A 183 5.69 -11.91 -3.96
N ALA A 184 6.28 -13.06 -4.28
CA ALA A 184 5.54 -14.32 -4.39
C ALA A 184 5.07 -14.87 -3.03
N SER A 185 5.70 -14.45 -1.93
CA SER A 185 5.28 -14.74 -0.55
C SER A 185 4.10 -13.89 -0.09
N ASP A 186 3.77 -12.85 -0.85
CA ASP A 186 2.85 -11.80 -0.49
C ASP A 186 1.53 -12.02 -1.22
N TRP A 187 0.44 -11.47 -0.68
CA TRP A 187 -0.73 -11.30 -1.53
C TRP A 187 -0.47 -10.17 -2.51
N THR A 188 -1.02 -10.26 -3.72
CA THR A 188 -0.98 -9.19 -4.72
C THR A 188 -2.39 -8.96 -5.26
N THR A 189 -2.80 -7.69 -5.26
CA THR A 189 -4.04 -7.23 -5.87
C THR A 189 -3.70 -6.27 -7.02
N VAL A 190 -4.39 -6.44 -8.14
CA VAL A 190 -4.22 -5.61 -9.33
C VAL A 190 -5.44 -4.70 -9.46
N TYR A 191 -5.23 -3.40 -9.32
CA TYR A 191 -6.27 -2.40 -9.55
C TYR A 191 -6.11 -1.77 -10.92
N ARG A 192 -7.24 -1.55 -11.59
CA ARG A 192 -7.27 -1.02 -12.96
C ARG A 192 -8.24 0.13 -13.03
N CYS A 193 -7.73 1.30 -13.43
CA CYS A 193 -8.58 2.42 -13.78
C CYS A 193 -9.52 2.03 -14.95
N PRO A 194 -10.84 2.21 -14.82
CA PRO A 194 -11.78 1.91 -15.89
C PRO A 194 -11.51 2.72 -17.18
N ASP A 195 -11.00 3.94 -17.03
CA ASP A 195 -10.58 4.77 -18.16
C ASP A 195 -9.15 4.40 -18.60
N ASN A 196 -9.05 3.79 -19.78
CA ASN A 196 -7.76 3.37 -20.32
C ASN A 196 -6.84 4.54 -20.70
N SER A 197 -7.41 5.68 -21.08
CA SER A 197 -6.65 6.89 -21.41
C SER A 197 -5.95 7.41 -20.16
N VAL A 198 -6.70 7.59 -19.07
CA VAL A 198 -6.16 8.03 -17.78
C VAL A 198 -5.08 7.08 -17.28
N ALA A 199 -5.33 5.76 -17.32
CA ALA A 199 -4.35 4.76 -16.90
C ALA A 199 -3.02 4.85 -17.69
N ARG A 200 -3.11 5.05 -19.01
CA ARG A 200 -1.94 5.18 -19.89
C ARG A 200 -1.17 6.46 -19.65
N GLN A 201 -1.87 7.56 -19.40
CA GLN A 201 -1.26 8.85 -19.12
C GLN A 201 -0.58 8.84 -17.76
N ALA A 202 -1.20 8.28 -16.72
CA ALA A 202 -0.58 8.06 -15.42
C ALA A 202 0.71 7.23 -15.53
N ALA A 203 0.67 6.10 -16.24
CA ALA A 203 1.85 5.27 -16.49
C ALA A 203 2.97 6.03 -17.24
N GLY A 204 2.61 6.82 -18.24
CA GLY A 204 3.58 7.65 -18.98
C GLY A 204 4.17 8.78 -18.14
N TRP A 205 3.35 9.40 -17.28
CA TRP A 205 3.80 10.41 -16.35
C TRP A 205 4.76 9.81 -15.32
N ALA A 206 4.43 8.65 -14.75
CA ALA A 206 5.28 7.95 -13.78
C ALA A 206 6.65 7.64 -14.39
N ASP A 207 6.70 7.02 -15.57
CA ASP A 207 7.94 6.72 -16.29
C ASP A 207 8.81 7.98 -16.49
N ARG A 208 8.21 9.07 -16.96
CA ARG A 208 8.91 10.33 -17.24
C ARG A 208 9.36 11.11 -16.02
N ASN A 209 8.71 10.91 -14.88
CA ASN A 209 8.98 11.68 -13.68
C ASN A 209 9.75 10.92 -12.60
N TYR A 210 9.77 9.58 -12.70
CA TYR A 210 10.39 8.70 -11.72
C TYR A 210 11.40 7.71 -12.31
N TYR A 211 11.60 7.67 -13.63
CA TYR A 211 12.60 6.76 -14.21
C TYR A 211 13.47 7.41 -15.29
N ASN A 212 12.86 7.97 -16.34
CA ASN A 212 13.56 8.61 -17.45
C ASN A 212 12.70 9.71 -18.09
N PRO A 213 13.11 10.99 -18.07
CA PRO A 213 12.32 12.11 -18.62
C PRO A 213 11.92 11.96 -20.09
N ASN A 214 12.74 11.25 -20.87
CA ASN A 214 12.51 11.00 -22.30
C ASN A 214 11.80 9.66 -22.55
N GLY A 215 11.52 8.91 -21.48
CA GLY A 215 11.09 7.51 -21.49
C GLY A 215 12.21 6.55 -21.91
N GLY A 216 11.88 5.25 -21.93
CA GLY A 216 12.78 4.19 -22.37
C GLY A 216 13.42 3.39 -21.22
N ALA A 217 14.32 2.48 -21.58
CA ALA A 217 14.80 1.42 -20.67
C ALA A 217 15.97 1.82 -19.75
N THR A 218 16.53 3.03 -19.92
CA THR A 218 17.67 3.48 -19.10
C THR A 218 17.18 4.37 -17.97
N LYS A 219 17.47 3.99 -16.72
CA LYS A 219 17.23 4.83 -15.54
C LYS A 219 18.15 6.05 -15.57
N THR A 220 17.57 7.24 -15.49
CA THR A 220 18.31 8.52 -15.35
C THR A 220 17.83 9.37 -14.18
N ILE A 221 16.69 9.01 -13.56
CA ILE A 221 16.15 9.66 -12.38
C ILE A 221 16.46 8.79 -11.17
N HIS A 222 17.03 9.41 -10.13
CA HIS A 222 17.43 8.77 -8.89
C HIS A 222 16.66 9.44 -7.74
N VAL A 223 15.78 8.68 -7.08
CA VAL A 223 14.87 9.19 -6.05
C VAL A 223 15.24 8.60 -4.69
N THR A 224 15.31 9.45 -3.68
CA THR A 224 15.48 9.02 -2.29
C THR A 224 14.13 8.53 -1.77
N TYR A 225 14.09 7.27 -1.32
CA TYR A 225 12.95 6.74 -0.57
C TYR A 225 12.91 7.37 0.80
N LYS A 226 11.88 8.15 1.10
CA LYS A 226 11.60 8.65 2.45
C LYS A 226 10.14 9.04 2.54
N ILE A 227 9.52 8.63 3.64
CA ILE A 227 8.13 8.96 3.92
C ILE A 227 8.07 10.43 4.33
N THR A 228 7.17 11.17 3.71
CA THR A 228 7.03 12.61 3.88
C THR A 228 5.59 13.04 3.59
N ALA A 229 5.14 14.07 4.29
CA ALA A 229 3.85 14.71 4.02
C ALA A 229 3.87 15.62 2.78
N ASP A 230 5.04 15.95 2.24
CA ASP A 230 5.14 16.74 1.01
C ASP A 230 4.64 15.92 -0.17
N PHE A 231 3.42 16.18 -0.63
CA PHE A 231 2.84 15.55 -1.81
C PHE A 231 3.31 16.18 -3.12
N THR A 232 3.86 17.39 -3.11
CA THR A 232 4.19 18.13 -4.33
C THR A 232 5.56 17.79 -4.90
N SER A 233 6.57 17.63 -4.04
CA SER A 233 7.90 17.23 -4.50
C SER A 233 7.91 15.78 -5.00
N LYS A 234 8.78 15.48 -5.95
CA LYS A 234 9.03 14.11 -6.43
C LYS A 234 10.16 13.40 -5.68
N ASN A 235 10.99 14.15 -4.94
CA ASN A 235 12.12 13.62 -4.18
C ASN A 235 12.29 14.43 -2.87
N PRO A 236 12.22 13.80 -1.68
CA PRO A 236 11.98 12.37 -1.46
C PRO A 236 10.58 11.90 -1.87
N SER A 237 10.44 10.59 -2.09
CA SER A 237 9.13 9.96 -2.34
C SER A 237 9.10 8.53 -1.79
N TYR A 238 7.97 7.84 -1.96
CA TYR A 238 7.72 6.49 -1.49
C TYR A 238 6.73 5.77 -2.43
N CYS A 239 6.54 4.47 -2.21
CA CYS A 239 5.82 3.58 -3.13
C CYS A 239 4.42 4.11 -3.51
N SER A 240 3.56 4.42 -2.53
CA SER A 240 2.19 4.90 -2.80
C SER A 240 2.16 6.34 -3.33
N LYS A 241 3.03 7.23 -2.85
CA LYS A 241 3.11 8.61 -3.37
C LYS A 241 3.44 8.66 -4.86
N LEU A 242 4.35 7.81 -5.34
CA LEU A 242 4.64 7.68 -6.77
C LEU A 242 3.37 7.36 -7.58
N VAL A 243 2.58 6.39 -7.11
CA VAL A 243 1.34 5.97 -7.79
C VAL A 243 0.29 7.07 -7.76
N VAL A 244 0.06 7.69 -6.59
CA VAL A 244 -0.95 8.75 -6.44
C VAL A 244 -0.58 9.98 -7.28
N GLN A 245 0.68 10.41 -7.26
CA GLN A 245 1.14 11.52 -8.10
C GLN A 245 1.01 11.21 -9.59
N ALA A 246 1.23 9.97 -10.01
CA ALA A 246 1.03 9.56 -11.40
C ALA A 246 -0.41 9.76 -11.87
N TYR A 247 -1.40 9.35 -11.07
CA TYR A 247 -2.80 9.53 -11.39
C TYR A 247 -3.31 10.97 -11.20
N TYR A 248 -2.68 11.72 -10.29
CA TYR A 248 -3.02 13.12 -10.06
C TYR A 248 -2.51 14.06 -11.16
N TYR A 249 -1.25 13.90 -11.59
CA TYR A 249 -0.60 14.80 -12.56
C TYR A 249 -0.55 14.27 -13.99
N GLY A 250 -0.81 12.98 -14.21
CA GLY A 250 -0.79 12.36 -15.53
C GLY A 250 -2.12 12.46 -16.26
N GLN A 251 -2.73 13.65 -16.30
CA GLN A 251 -3.97 13.95 -17.05
C GLN A 251 -3.71 14.97 -18.16
#